data_AF-A0A7J7QXJ7-F1
#
_entry.id   AF-A0A7J7QXJ7-F1
#
_cell.length_a   1.000
_cell.length_b   1.000
_cell.length_c   1.000
_cell.angle_alpha   90.00
_cell.angle_beta   90.00
_cell.angle_gamma   90.00
#
_symmetry.space_group_name_H-M   'P 1'
#
loop_
_entity.id
_entity.type
_entity.pdbx_description
1 polymer ?
#
loop_
_entity_poly.entity_id
_entity_poly.type
_entity_poly.pdbx_seq_one_letter_code
_entity_poly.pdbx_strand_id
1 'polypeptide(L)'
;MLPQALTTHLTERGVTVLRGHPACGLSLQAGRWKHCIPQYTLGHWRKLESAAHFLAIHRLPLTLAGASYDGVAVNDCIESGRQAAARALGLELDP
;
A
#
# COMPACT_ATOMS: atom_id res chain seq x y z
N MET A 1 -32.78 9.88 17.10
CA MET A 1 -32.47 9.30 18.43
C MET A 1 -32.63 7.79 18.32
N LEU A 2 -31.58 6.99 18.52
CA LEU A 2 -31.73 5.54 18.65
C LEU A 2 -32.45 5.24 19.96
N PRO A 3 -33.42 4.31 20.02
CA PRO A 3 -34.07 3.94 21.26
C PRO A 3 -33.06 3.43 22.29
N GLN A 4 -33.24 3.79 23.56
CA GLN A 4 -32.35 3.39 24.66
C GLN A 4 -32.14 1.87 24.70
N ALA A 5 -33.20 1.09 24.47
CA ALA A 5 -33.16 -0.37 24.44
C ALA A 5 -32.22 -0.94 23.36
N LEU A 6 -32.15 -0.30 22.18
CA LEU A 6 -31.29 -0.73 21.09
C LEU A 6 -29.82 -0.42 21.38
N THR A 7 -29.54 0.70 22.06
CA THR A 7 -28.16 1.04 22.46
C THR A 7 -27.64 0.03 23.49
N THR A 8 -28.46 -0.31 24.49
CA THR A 8 -28.10 -1.29 25.53
C THR A 8 -27.83 -2.67 24.92
N HIS A 9 -28.73 -3.16 24.05
CA HIS A 9 -28.55 -4.46 23.38
C HIS A 9 -27.26 -4.55 22.56
N LEU A 10 -26.87 -3.48 21.88
CA LEU A 10 -25.65 -3.44 21.08
C LEU A 10 -24.39 -3.43 21.96
N THR A 11 -24.40 -2.66 23.06
CA THR A 11 -23.27 -2.61 23.99
C THR A 11 -23.04 -3.94 24.70
N GLU A 12 -24.10 -4.67 25.08
CA GLU A 12 -24.01 -6.03 25.64
C GLU A 12 -23.37 -7.04 24.67
N ARG A 13 -23.44 -6.77 23.36
CA ARG A 13 -22.80 -7.57 22.30
C ARG A 13 -21.40 -7.06 21.91
N GLY A 14 -20.81 -6.18 22.71
CA GLY A 14 -19.47 -5.62 22.49
C GLY A 14 -19.42 -4.58 21.37
N VAL A 15 -20.55 -4.08 20.89
CA VAL A 15 -20.60 -3.05 19.84
C VAL A 15 -20.53 -1.67 20.48
N THR A 16 -19.48 -0.91 20.15
CA THR A 16 -19.34 0.50 20.56
C THR A 16 -20.15 1.39 19.61
N VAL A 17 -21.15 2.09 20.15
CA VAL A 17 -21.96 3.05 19.39
C VAL A 17 -21.27 4.42 19.42
N LEU A 18 -20.65 4.83 18.31
CA LEU A 18 -20.08 6.17 18.17
C LEU A 18 -21.21 7.18 18.00
N ARG A 19 -21.32 8.13 18.93
CA ARG A 19 -22.24 9.28 18.81
C ARG A 19 -21.47 10.47 18.26
N GLY A 20 -21.79 10.90 17.05
CA GLY A 20 -21.21 12.12 16.48
C GLY A 20 -21.65 13.36 17.28
N HIS A 21 -20.76 14.35 17.40
CA HIS A 21 -21.11 15.71 17.81
C HIS A 21 -21.15 16.59 16.55
N PRO A 22 -22.09 17.54 16.43
CA PRO A 22 -22.09 18.47 15.31
C PRO A 22 -20.83 19.34 15.35
N ALA A 23 -19.93 19.12 14.40
CA ALA A 23 -18.76 19.97 14.19
C ALA A 23 -19.10 21.06 13.16
N CYS A 24 -19.05 22.33 13.56
CA CYS A 24 -19.12 23.47 12.65
C CYS A 24 -17.70 23.93 12.26
N GLY A 25 -17.46 24.20 10.98
CA GLY A 25 -16.19 24.77 10.49
C GLY A 25 -15.16 23.81 9.86
N LEU A 26 -15.55 22.60 9.46
CA LEU A 26 -14.62 21.69 8.76
C LEU A 26 -14.40 22.14 7.31
N SER A 27 -13.15 22.44 6.96
CA SER A 27 -12.70 22.58 5.57
C SER A 27 -12.40 21.19 5.01
N LEU A 28 -13.09 20.80 3.93
CA LEU A 28 -12.83 19.54 3.24
C LEU A 28 -11.97 19.81 2.00
N GLN A 29 -10.85 19.11 1.88
CA GLN A 29 -10.06 19.07 0.65
C GLN A 29 -10.28 17.71 0.00
N ALA A 30 -10.82 17.71 -1.21
CA ALA A 30 -11.08 16.49 -1.97
C ALA A 30 -10.12 16.40 -3.15
N GLY A 31 -9.33 15.33 -3.18
CA GLY A 31 -8.48 14.96 -4.30
C GLY A 31 -8.86 13.57 -4.83
N ARG A 32 -8.80 13.38 -6.14
CA ARG A 32 -9.05 12.07 -6.77
C ARG A 32 -7.80 11.60 -7.50
N TRP A 33 -7.23 10.52 -7.02
CA TRP A 33 -6.01 9.93 -7.55
C TRP A 33 -6.34 8.64 -8.29
N LYS A 34 -6.32 8.69 -9.63
CA LYS A 34 -6.58 7.51 -10.47
C LYS A 34 -5.36 6.59 -10.45
N HIS A 35 -5.57 5.29 -10.25
CA HIS A 35 -4.53 4.25 -10.30
C HIS A 35 -3.34 4.49 -9.36
N CYS A 36 -3.57 5.08 -8.19
CA CYS A 36 -2.51 5.51 -7.27
C CYS A 36 -2.01 4.43 -6.31
N ILE A 37 -2.82 3.40 -6.04
CA ILE A 37 -2.46 2.28 -5.16
C ILE A 37 -2.51 1.00 -5.99
N PRO A 38 -1.36 0.43 -6.35
CA PRO A 38 -1.29 -0.86 -7.03
C PRO A 38 -2.02 -1.94 -6.24
N GLN A 39 -2.78 -2.77 -6.96
CA GLN A 39 -3.50 -3.90 -6.38
C GLN A 39 -2.75 -5.17 -6.71
N TYR A 40 -2.16 -5.81 -5.70
CA TYR A 40 -1.45 -7.07 -5.85
C TYR A 40 -2.48 -8.21 -5.85
N THR A 41 -3.05 -8.46 -7.03
CA THR A 41 -4.00 -9.56 -7.22
C THR A 41 -3.33 -10.91 -7.03
N LEU A 42 -4.13 -11.97 -6.90
CA LEU A 42 -3.62 -13.34 -6.91
C LEU A 42 -2.67 -13.57 -8.09
N GLY A 43 -1.53 -14.20 -7.80
CA GLY A 43 -0.47 -14.45 -8.78
C GLY A 43 0.49 -13.27 -9.03
N HIS A 44 0.41 -12.19 -8.25
CA HIS A 44 1.36 -11.07 -8.32
C HIS A 44 2.83 -11.51 -8.31
N TRP A 45 3.19 -12.41 -7.39
CA TRP A 45 4.55 -12.96 -7.28
C TRP A 45 5.05 -13.59 -8.59
N ARG A 46 4.19 -14.29 -9.35
CA ARG A 46 4.56 -14.87 -10.66
C ARG A 46 4.86 -13.81 -11.70
N LYS A 47 4.16 -12.67 -11.65
CA LYS A 47 4.43 -11.53 -12.55
C LYS A 47 5.81 -10.95 -12.24
N LEU A 48 6.17 -10.85 -10.96
CA LEU A 48 7.50 -10.38 -10.54
C LEU A 48 8.59 -11.35 -10.99
N GLU A 49 8.42 -12.65 -10.76
CA GLU A 49 9.38 -13.68 -11.22
C GLU A 49 9.54 -13.64 -12.74
N SER A 50 8.44 -13.57 -13.49
CA SER A 50 8.47 -13.51 -14.95
C SER A 50 9.20 -12.26 -15.44
N ALA A 51 8.97 -11.10 -14.83
CA ALA A 51 9.66 -9.87 -15.17
C ALA A 51 11.17 -9.98 -14.86
N ALA A 52 11.54 -10.43 -13.65
CA ALA A 52 12.94 -10.61 -13.26
C ALA A 52 13.67 -11.59 -14.18
N HIS A 53 13.03 -12.72 -14.51
CA HIS A 53 13.55 -13.72 -15.42
C HIS A 53 13.78 -13.16 -16.83
N PHE A 54 12.83 -12.38 -17.35
CA PHE A 54 12.95 -11.73 -18.65
C PHE A 54 14.14 -10.76 -18.70
N LEU A 55 14.31 -9.92 -17.67
CA LEU A 55 15.45 -9.00 -17.58
C LEU A 55 16.79 -9.77 -17.58
N ALA A 56 16.85 -10.88 -16.83
CA ALA A 56 18.05 -11.70 -16.70
C ALA A 56 18.42 -12.41 -18.02
N ILE A 57 17.48 -13.11 -18.67
CA ILE A 57 17.73 -13.84 -19.92
C ILE A 57 18.21 -12.90 -21.03
N HIS A 58 17.61 -11.73 -21.13
CA HIS A 58 17.95 -10.75 -22.16
C HIS A 58 19.11 -9.84 -21.77
N ARG A 59 19.71 -10.03 -20.59
CA ARG A 59 20.84 -9.24 -20.05
C ARG A 59 20.58 -7.73 -20.16
N LEU A 60 19.36 -7.31 -19.86
CA LEU A 60 18.96 -5.90 -19.96
C LEU A 60 19.59 -5.12 -18.79
N PRO A 61 20.25 -3.98 -19.04
CA PRO A 61 20.80 -3.12 -18.00
C PRO A 61 19.68 -2.27 -17.37
N LEU A 62 18.68 -2.94 -16.80
CA LEU A 62 17.46 -2.34 -16.25
C LEU A 62 17.15 -2.97 -14.89
N THR A 63 16.79 -2.14 -13.91
CA THR A 63 16.33 -2.58 -12.60
C THR A 63 14.95 -2.01 -12.29
N LEU A 64 14.08 -2.81 -11.67
CA LEU A 64 12.71 -2.44 -11.31
C LEU A 64 12.66 -1.97 -9.84
N ALA A 65 11.88 -0.92 -9.57
CA ALA A 65 11.69 -0.39 -8.22
C ALA A 65 10.36 0.33 -8.04
N GLY A 66 9.92 0.46 -6.78
CA GLY A 66 8.75 1.24 -6.39
C GLY A 66 7.47 0.42 -6.19
N ALA A 67 6.36 1.13 -5.98
CA ALA A 67 5.10 0.58 -5.46
C ALA A 67 4.43 -0.49 -6.32
N SER A 68 4.84 -0.66 -7.58
CA SER A 68 4.27 -1.66 -8.47
C SER A 68 4.83 -3.07 -8.25
N TYR A 69 5.91 -3.21 -7.47
CA TYR A 69 6.65 -4.46 -7.36
C TYR A 69 6.51 -5.08 -5.97
N ASP A 70 7.30 -4.65 -4.99
CA ASP A 70 7.45 -5.36 -3.72
C ASP A 70 7.13 -4.47 -2.51
N GLY A 71 5.89 -4.00 -2.46
CA GLY A 71 5.37 -3.21 -1.34
C GLY A 71 4.83 -1.85 -1.77
N VAL A 72 3.68 -1.48 -1.22
CA VAL A 72 3.00 -0.21 -1.55
C VAL A 72 3.31 0.91 -0.57
N ALA A 73 3.95 0.60 0.57
CA ALA A 73 4.28 1.60 1.56
C ALA A 73 5.43 2.49 1.08
N VAL A 74 5.50 3.70 1.62
CA VAL A 74 6.58 4.64 1.33
C VAL A 74 7.94 4.03 1.70
N ASN A 75 8.02 3.34 2.84
CA ASN A 75 9.25 2.68 3.29
C ASN A 75 9.69 1.58 2.31
N ASP A 76 8.76 0.77 1.81
CA ASP A 76 9.04 -0.26 0.81
C ASP A 76 9.61 0.37 -0.47
N CYS A 77 9.04 1.50 -0.90
CA CYS A 77 9.51 2.22 -2.10
C CYS A 77 10.92 2.82 -1.90
N ILE A 78 11.22 3.35 -0.71
CA ILE A 78 12.55 3.86 -0.36
C ILE A 78 13.57 2.71 -0.42
N GLU A 79 13.27 1.59 0.22
CA GLU A 79 14.18 0.45 0.26
C GLU A 79 14.36 -0.17 -1.13
N SER A 80 13.28 -0.33 -1.88
CA SER A 80 13.32 -0.78 -3.27
C SER A 80 14.20 0.13 -4.15
N GLY A 81 14.09 1.45 -3.98
CA GLY A 81 14.93 2.44 -4.66
C GLY A 81 16.40 2.33 -4.28
N ARG A 82 16.71 2.17 -2.98
CA ARG A 82 18.07 1.97 -2.48
C ARG A 82 18.71 0.73 -3.11
N GLN A 83 18.01 -0.40 -3.13
CA GLN A 83 18.50 -1.63 -3.74
C GLN A 83 18.68 -1.49 -5.25
N ALA A 84 17.78 -0.80 -5.94
CA ALA A 84 17.90 -0.58 -7.37
C ALA A 84 19.11 0.29 -7.73
N ALA A 85 19.37 1.33 -6.94
CA ALA A 85 20.56 2.16 -7.10
C ALA A 85 21.84 1.35 -6.91
N ALA A 86 21.91 0.53 -5.85
CA ALA A 86 23.08 -0.33 -5.62
C ALA A 86 23.31 -1.33 -6.76
N ARG A 87 22.25 -2.00 -7.23
CA ARG A 87 22.32 -2.90 -8.39
C ARG A 87 22.80 -2.19 -9.66
N ALA A 88 22.32 -0.97 -9.92
CA ALA A 88 22.74 -0.18 -11.07
C ALA A 88 24.22 0.27 -10.97
N LEU A 89 24.70 0.50 -9.75
CA LEU A 89 26.10 0.89 -9.48
C LEU A 89 27.04 -0.31 -9.31
N GLY A 90 26.52 -1.55 -9.29
CA GLY A 90 27.33 -2.76 -9.05
C GLY A 90 27.81 -2.91 -7.60
N LEU A 91 27.09 -2.34 -6.64
CA LEU A 91 27.40 -2.40 -5.22
C LEU A 91 26.65 -3.54 -4.53
N GLU A 92 27.31 -4.24 -3.62
CA GLU A 92 26.66 -5.13 -2.64
C GLU A 92 26.17 -4.28 -1.46
N LEU A 93 24.95 -4.55 -1.00
CA LEU A 93 24.37 -3.90 0.17
C LEU A 93 24.39 -4.90 1.32
N ASP A 94 24.99 -4.52 2.43
CA ASP A 94 24.89 -5.30 3.67
C ASP A 94 23.43 -5.32 4.18
N PRO A 95 22.97 -6.47 4.73
CA PRO A 95 21.58 -6.67 5.16
C PRO A 95 21.19 -5.86 6.41
#